data_AF-A0A3B0UL98-F1
#
_entry.id   AF-A0A3B0UL98-F1
#
_cell.length_a   1.000
_cell.length_b   1.000
_cell.length_c   1.000
_cell.angle_alpha   90.00
_cell.angle_beta   90.00
_cell.angle_gamma   90.00
#
_symmetry.space_group_name_H-M   'P 1'
#
loop_
_entity.id
_entity.type
_entity.pdbx_description
1 polymer ?
#
loop_
_entity_poly.entity_id
_entity_poly.type
_entity_poly.pdbx_seq_one_letter_code
_entity_poly.pdbx_strand_id
1 'polypeptide(L)'
;MPYLRLLLISLVMISAVSSGAQHKPAHSPKYRLYLIGDAGAAAGSASLDMLKLKLAAEGKNAGVIFLGDNIYNRGMPLVGDKNRLEAEKIIDTQINTVKNFKGDVFFIPGNHDWDNGKKEGWDRIREQEAYIENRLDSADVFLPSNGCPGP
;
A
#
# COMPACT_ATOMS: atom_id res chain seq x y z
N MET A 1 -47.32 41.79 -41.49
CA MET A 1 -47.28 40.38 -41.96
C MET A 1 -46.00 40.22 -42.77
N PRO A 2 -45.13 39.19 -42.60
CA PRO A 2 -45.32 37.90 -41.93
C PRO A 2 -44.17 37.46 -40.98
N TYR A 3 -44.53 36.43 -40.22
CA TYR A 3 -43.76 35.37 -39.55
C TYR A 3 -42.33 35.10 -40.01
N LEU A 4 -41.40 34.97 -39.04
CA LEU A 4 -40.53 33.78 -38.99
C LEU A 4 -40.03 33.54 -37.56
N ARG A 5 -40.82 32.78 -36.79
CA ARG A 5 -40.32 32.03 -35.63
C ARG A 5 -39.46 30.89 -36.18
N LEU A 6 -38.15 30.90 -35.92
CA LEU A 6 -37.34 29.69 -35.97
C LEU A 6 -36.68 29.50 -34.60
N LEU A 7 -37.42 28.82 -33.72
CA LEU A 7 -36.88 28.23 -32.50
C LEU A 7 -35.99 27.06 -32.95
N LEU A 8 -34.67 27.22 -32.87
CA LEU A 8 -33.77 26.08 -32.93
C LEU A 8 -34.00 25.28 -31.64
N ILE A 9 -34.74 24.18 -31.77
CA ILE A 9 -34.88 23.17 -30.73
C ILE A 9 -33.51 22.50 -30.61
N SER A 10 -32.81 22.79 -29.52
CA SER A 10 -31.63 22.05 -29.09
C SER A 10 -32.06 20.61 -28.79
N LEU A 11 -31.70 19.69 -29.68
CA LEU A 11 -31.85 18.26 -29.45
C LEU A 11 -30.78 17.83 -28.42
N VAL A 12 -31.10 17.99 -27.14
CA VAL A 12 -30.32 17.38 -26.05
C VAL A 12 -30.61 15.88 -26.10
N MET A 13 -29.74 15.12 -26.75
CA MET A 13 -29.68 13.67 -26.57
C MET A 13 -29.25 13.41 -25.14
N ILE A 14 -30.22 13.18 -24.26
CA ILE A 14 -29.99 12.61 -22.93
C ILE A 14 -29.62 11.15 -23.18
N SER A 15 -28.33 10.87 -23.35
CA SER A 15 -27.81 9.54 -23.10
C SER A 15 -28.05 9.26 -21.62
N ALA A 16 -29.08 8.45 -21.36
CA ALA A 16 -29.27 7.84 -20.05
C ALA A 16 -28.03 6.99 -19.79
N VAL A 17 -27.07 7.57 -19.07
CA VAL A 17 -26.03 6.79 -18.41
C VAL A 17 -26.79 5.90 -17.46
N SER A 18 -26.93 4.63 -17.83
CA SER A 18 -27.34 3.58 -16.91
C SER A 18 -26.28 3.53 -15.82
N SER A 19 -26.48 4.36 -14.81
CA SER A 19 -25.86 4.22 -13.51
C SER A 19 -26.27 2.85 -13.00
N GLY A 20 -25.48 1.83 -13.33
CA GLY A 20 -25.50 0.58 -12.60
C GLY A 20 -25.26 0.96 -11.16
N ALA A 21 -26.34 1.03 -10.39
CA ALA A 21 -26.28 1.35 -8.98
C ALA A 21 -25.32 0.33 -8.38
N GLN A 22 -24.14 0.78 -7.95
CA GLN A 22 -23.27 -0.04 -7.13
C GLN A 22 -24.15 -0.53 -5.99
N HIS A 23 -24.39 -1.84 -5.94
CA HIS A 23 -25.20 -2.45 -4.90
C HIS A 23 -24.46 -2.22 -3.59
N LYS A 24 -24.84 -1.15 -2.88
CA LYS A 24 -24.25 -0.80 -1.60
C LYS A 24 -24.67 -1.93 -0.66
N PRO A 25 -23.73 -2.69 -0.10
CA PRO A 25 -24.08 -3.78 0.79
C PRO A 25 -24.99 -3.25 1.90
N ALA A 26 -26.04 -4.00 2.23
CA ALA A 26 -27.00 -3.60 3.26
C ALA A 26 -26.35 -3.41 4.65
N HIS A 27 -25.14 -3.92 4.84
CA HIS A 27 -24.37 -3.83 6.08
C HIS A 27 -22.97 -3.25 5.81
N SER A 28 -22.45 -2.51 6.79
CA SER A 28 -21.04 -2.11 6.77
C SER A 28 -20.12 -3.32 6.85
N PRO A 29 -18.94 -3.29 6.21
CA PRO A 29 -17.94 -4.35 6.34
C PRO A 29 -17.60 -4.59 7.81
N LYS A 30 -17.52 -5.86 8.22
CA LYS A 30 -17.07 -6.24 9.56
C LYS A 30 -15.58 -5.99 9.76
N TYR A 31 -14.82 -6.11 8.68
CA TYR A 31 -13.40 -5.86 8.62
C TYR A 31 -13.05 -5.28 7.24
N ARG A 32 -12.04 -4.41 7.17
CA ARG A 32 -11.55 -3.86 5.90
C ARG A 32 -10.07 -4.13 5.74
N LEU A 33 -9.71 -4.78 4.63
CA LEU A 33 -8.31 -5.05 4.30
C LEU A 33 -7.85 -4.13 3.16
N TYR A 34 -6.70 -3.50 3.36
CA TYR A 34 -5.98 -2.73 2.35
C TYR A 34 -4.76 -3.50 1.88
N LEU A 35 -4.53 -3.48 0.57
CA LEU A 35 -3.43 -4.19 -0.06
C LEU A 35 -2.64 -3.19 -0.91
N ILE A 36 -1.32 -3.16 -0.74
CA ILE A 36 -0.42 -2.31 -1.52
C ILE A 36 0.85 -3.10 -1.84
N GLY A 37 1.31 -3.08 -3.09
CA GLY A 37 2.55 -3.72 -3.53
C GLY A 37 3.49 -2.69 -4.16
N ASP A 38 4.68 -3.14 -4.57
CA ASP A 38 5.71 -2.31 -5.22
C ASP A 38 6.02 -1.05 -4.39
N ALA A 39 5.96 -1.20 -3.06
CA ALA A 39 5.90 -0.08 -2.13
C ALA A 39 7.21 0.70 -2.03
N GLY A 40 8.32 0.10 -2.47
CA GLY A 40 9.63 0.76 -2.59
C GLY A 40 9.66 1.88 -3.63
N ALA A 41 8.72 1.88 -4.59
CA ALA A 41 8.53 2.97 -5.55
C ALA A 41 7.39 3.93 -5.13
N ALA A 42 6.68 3.62 -4.04
CA ALA A 42 5.49 4.34 -3.62
C ALA A 42 5.79 5.60 -2.78
N ALA A 43 7.07 5.88 -2.46
CA ALA A 43 7.48 7.08 -1.76
C ALA A 43 7.02 8.35 -2.51
N GLY A 44 6.15 9.15 -1.89
CA GLY A 44 5.56 10.34 -2.52
C GLY A 44 4.52 10.04 -3.61
N SER A 45 4.04 8.80 -3.71
CA SER A 45 2.97 8.42 -4.64
C SER A 45 1.59 8.76 -4.08
N ALA A 46 0.67 9.11 -4.98
CA ALA A 46 -0.74 9.33 -4.63
C ALA A 46 -1.38 8.09 -3.96
N SER A 47 -0.92 6.89 -4.29
CA SER A 47 -1.42 5.64 -3.71
C SER A 47 -1.10 5.52 -2.22
N LEU A 48 0.15 5.82 -1.83
CA LEU A 48 0.58 5.74 -0.43
C LEU A 48 -0.06 6.86 0.41
N ASP A 49 -0.18 8.07 -0.16
CA ASP A 49 -0.89 9.18 0.48
C ASP A 49 -2.38 8.86 0.69
N MET A 50 -3.05 8.31 -0.32
CA MET A 50 -4.44 7.87 -0.21
C MET A 50 -4.59 6.78 0.84
N LEU A 51 -3.68 5.81 0.88
CA LEU A 51 -3.68 4.76 1.90
C LEU A 51 -3.59 5.36 3.30
N LYS A 52 -2.64 6.29 3.54
CA LYS A 52 -2.51 6.99 4.82
C LYS A 52 -3.80 7.69 5.24
N LEU A 53 -4.45 8.40 4.32
CA LEU A 53 -5.73 9.06 4.58
C LEU A 53 -6.85 8.07 4.91
N LYS A 54 -6.88 6.92 4.23
CA LYS A 54 -7.86 5.87 4.50
C LYS A 54 -7.63 5.25 5.88
N LEU A 55 -6.40 4.85 6.21
CA LEU A 55 -6.07 4.25 7.49
C LEU A 55 -6.33 5.20 8.67
N ALA A 56 -6.14 6.51 8.49
CA ALA A 56 -6.47 7.51 9.51
C ALA A 56 -7.96 7.58 9.87
N ALA A 57 -8.85 7.15 8.95
CA ALA A 57 -10.29 7.09 9.19
C ALA A 57 -10.77 5.72 9.70
N GLU A 58 -9.87 4.73 9.78
CA GLU A 58 -10.20 3.36 10.16
C GLU A 58 -9.95 3.13 11.66
N GLY A 59 -10.71 2.17 12.21
CA GLY A 59 -10.53 1.69 13.58
C GLY A 59 -9.72 0.39 13.63
N LYS A 60 -9.84 -0.34 14.75
CA LYS A 60 -9.17 -1.64 14.96
C LYS A 60 -9.67 -2.78 14.05
N ASN A 61 -10.85 -2.62 13.42
CA ASN A 61 -11.44 -3.64 12.55
C ASN A 61 -11.02 -3.41 11.09
N ALA A 62 -9.75 -3.17 10.88
CA ALA A 62 -9.16 -2.99 9.56
C ALA A 62 -7.71 -3.47 9.60
N GLY A 63 -7.14 -3.73 8.43
CA GLY A 63 -5.75 -4.12 8.30
C GLY A 63 -5.14 -3.67 6.99
N VAL A 64 -3.82 -3.63 6.94
CA VAL A 64 -3.04 -3.32 5.75
C VAL A 64 -1.94 -4.36 5.55
N ILE A 65 -1.78 -4.81 4.31
CA ILE A 65 -0.69 -5.70 3.91
C ILE A 65 0.13 -5.02 2.82
N PHE A 66 1.41 -4.83 3.08
CA PHE A 66 2.42 -4.52 2.07
C PHE A 66 2.87 -5.83 1.42
N LEU A 67 2.59 -5.99 0.14
CA LEU A 67 2.70 -7.24 -0.62
C LEU A 67 4.08 -7.44 -1.29
N GLY A 68 5.11 -6.72 -0.82
CA GLY A 68 6.48 -6.89 -1.29
C GLY A 68 7.01 -5.77 -2.17
N ASP A 69 8.25 -5.99 -2.58
CA ASP A 69 9.12 -5.01 -3.22
C ASP A 69 9.12 -3.70 -2.44
N ASN A 70 9.28 -3.86 -1.13
CA ASN A 70 9.23 -2.75 -0.18
C ASN A 70 10.49 -1.88 -0.30
N ILE A 71 11.62 -2.43 -0.77
CA ILE A 71 12.86 -1.68 -1.02
C ILE A 71 13.50 -2.11 -2.34
N TYR A 72 13.48 -1.21 -3.33
CA TYR A 72 14.21 -1.41 -4.58
C TYR A 72 15.70 -1.05 -4.45
N ASN A 73 16.61 -1.66 -5.22
CA ASN A 73 16.43 -2.84 -6.09
C ASN A 73 16.89 -4.14 -5.41
N ARG A 74 17.45 -4.07 -4.20
CA ARG A 74 18.14 -5.19 -3.54
C ARG A 74 17.80 -5.30 -2.05
N GLY A 75 16.61 -4.86 -1.65
CA GLY A 75 16.15 -4.98 -0.28
C GLY A 75 16.95 -4.13 0.71
N MET A 76 16.79 -4.46 1.98
CA MET A 76 17.53 -3.79 3.07
C MET A 76 19.01 -4.22 3.06
N PRO A 77 19.99 -3.34 2.83
CA PRO A 77 21.41 -3.66 2.94
C PRO A 77 21.81 -4.06 4.35
N LEU A 78 22.99 -4.65 4.58
CA LEU A 78 23.49 -4.93 5.94
C LEU A 78 23.90 -3.64 6.68
N VAL A 79 24.03 -3.71 8.01
CA VAL A 79 24.49 -2.55 8.80
C VAL A 79 25.90 -2.15 8.36
N GLY A 80 26.12 -0.87 8.11
CA GLY A 80 27.39 -0.33 7.62
C GLY A 80 27.55 -0.28 6.10
N ASP A 81 26.61 -0.86 5.33
CA ASP A 81 26.59 -0.68 3.87
C ASP A 81 26.29 0.78 3.50
N LYS A 82 27.01 1.32 2.51
CA LYS A 82 26.85 2.71 2.03
C LYS A 82 25.43 3.06 1.57
N ASN A 83 24.65 2.06 1.14
CA ASN A 83 23.28 2.24 0.67
C ASN A 83 22.23 2.09 1.77
N ARG A 84 22.63 1.73 3.01
CA ARG A 84 21.70 1.49 4.12
C ARG A 84 20.80 2.70 4.37
N LEU A 85 21.38 3.89 4.44
CA LEU A 85 20.64 5.12 4.73
C LEU A 85 19.52 5.38 3.71
N GLU A 86 19.73 5.04 2.44
CA GLU A 86 18.71 5.24 1.41
C GLU A 86 17.59 4.21 1.52
N ALA A 87 17.93 2.94 1.78
CA ALA A 87 16.95 1.89 2.04
C ALA A 87 16.07 2.18 3.25
N GLU A 88 16.66 2.72 4.33
CA GLU A 88 15.94 3.16 5.53
C GLU A 88 14.93 4.27 5.22
N LYS A 89 15.31 5.28 4.44
CA LYS A 89 14.37 6.33 4.00
C LYS A 89 13.21 5.76 3.20
N ILE A 90 13.47 4.81 2.31
CA ILE A 90 12.43 4.18 1.49
C ILE A 90 11.42 3.45 2.38
N ILE A 91 11.88 2.54 3.24
CA ILE A 91 10.97 1.78 4.10
C ILE A 91 10.28 2.66 5.16
N ASP A 92 10.94 3.73 5.62
CA ASP A 92 10.35 4.68 6.57
C ASP A 92 9.11 5.38 5.98
N THR A 93 8.98 5.53 4.67
CA THR A 93 7.75 6.08 4.06
C THR A 93 6.53 5.18 4.31
N GLN A 94 6.72 3.86 4.26
CA GLN A 94 5.69 2.86 4.51
C GLN A 94 5.40 2.75 6.01
N ILE A 95 6.44 2.68 6.84
CA ILE A 95 6.32 2.68 8.31
C ILE A 95 5.54 3.91 8.80
N ASN A 96 5.88 5.10 8.29
CA ASN A 96 5.20 6.34 8.66
C ASN A 96 3.74 6.43 8.15
N THR A 97 3.36 5.58 7.20
CA THR A 97 1.96 5.48 6.75
C THR A 97 1.10 4.74 7.77
N VAL A 98 1.68 3.80 8.52
CA VAL A 98 0.96 2.90 9.42
C VAL A 98 1.24 3.13 10.91
N LYS A 99 2.25 3.94 11.28
CA LYS A 99 2.71 4.14 12.66
C LYS A 99 1.61 4.47 13.70
N ASN A 100 0.54 5.14 13.30
CA ASN A 100 -0.58 5.51 14.19
C ASN A 100 -1.86 4.73 13.89
N PHE A 101 -1.82 3.79 12.95
CA PHE A 101 -2.94 2.95 12.59
C PHE A 101 -3.16 1.89 13.68
N LYS A 102 -4.41 1.69 14.11
CA LYS A 102 -4.77 0.82 15.23
C LYS A 102 -5.20 -0.58 14.81
N GLY A 103 -5.26 -0.83 13.51
CA GLY A 103 -5.58 -2.12 12.94
C GLY A 103 -4.35 -2.97 12.69
N ASP A 104 -4.54 -4.08 12.01
CA ASP A 104 -3.46 -5.04 11.77
C ASP A 104 -2.53 -4.55 10.65
N VAL A 105 -1.23 -4.72 10.83
CA VAL A 105 -0.20 -4.28 9.87
C VAL A 105 0.68 -5.47 9.55
N PHE A 106 0.82 -5.78 8.26
CA PHE A 106 1.73 -6.82 7.79
C PHE A 106 2.57 -6.36 6.61
N PHE A 107 3.82 -6.78 6.60
CA PHE A 107 4.78 -6.63 5.51
C PHE A 107 5.18 -8.02 5.03
N ILE A 108 5.09 -8.25 3.73
CA ILE A 108 5.56 -9.45 3.06
C ILE A 108 6.70 -9.03 2.14
N PRO A 109 7.83 -9.75 2.08
CA PRO A 109 8.90 -9.43 1.14
C PRO A 109 8.59 -9.86 -0.29
N GLY A 110 9.02 -9.04 -1.25
CA GLY A 110 9.05 -9.37 -2.68
C GLY A 110 10.42 -9.85 -3.14
N ASN A 111 10.59 -10.05 -4.45
CA ASN A 111 11.85 -10.54 -5.01
C ASN A 111 13.00 -9.54 -4.82
N HIS A 112 12.73 -8.22 -4.85
CA HIS A 112 13.78 -7.23 -4.62
C HIS A 112 14.26 -7.23 -3.18
N ASP A 113 13.35 -7.40 -2.22
CA ASP A 113 13.66 -7.54 -0.79
C ASP A 113 14.59 -8.73 -0.54
N TRP A 114 14.35 -9.84 -1.26
CA TRP A 114 15.17 -11.06 -1.28
C TRP A 114 16.51 -10.94 -2.03
N ASP A 115 17.04 -9.74 -2.25
CA ASP A 115 18.23 -9.49 -3.06
C ASP A 115 18.15 -10.09 -4.48
N ASN A 116 16.95 -10.24 -5.03
CA ASN A 116 16.69 -10.96 -6.29
C ASN A 116 17.23 -12.42 -6.26
N GLY A 117 17.14 -13.08 -5.11
CA GLY A 117 17.60 -14.46 -4.92
C GLY A 117 19.12 -14.63 -4.85
N LYS A 118 19.87 -13.55 -4.60
CA LYS A 118 21.33 -13.61 -4.45
C LYS A 118 21.73 -14.02 -3.04
N LYS A 119 23.04 -14.26 -2.86
CA LYS A 119 23.65 -14.81 -1.65
C LYS A 119 23.27 -14.08 -0.34
N GLU A 120 23.00 -12.77 -0.39
CA GLU A 120 22.70 -11.97 0.80
C GLU A 120 21.21 -11.90 1.11
N GLY A 121 20.34 -12.45 0.25
CA GLY A 121 18.89 -12.29 0.34
C GLY A 121 18.33 -12.62 1.72
N TRP A 122 18.75 -13.75 2.30
CA TRP A 122 18.26 -14.16 3.63
C TRP A 122 18.68 -13.19 4.74
N ASP A 123 19.94 -12.74 4.76
CA ASP A 123 20.41 -11.77 5.76
C ASP A 123 19.68 -10.43 5.59
N ARG A 124 19.44 -9.99 4.35
CA ARG A 124 18.70 -8.76 4.05
C ARG A 124 17.25 -8.81 4.51
N ILE A 125 16.59 -9.97 4.37
CA ILE A 125 15.23 -10.18 4.89
C ILE A 125 15.21 -10.03 6.42
N ARG A 126 16.15 -10.65 7.12
CA ARG A 126 16.25 -10.54 8.58
C ARG A 126 16.55 -9.12 9.04
N GLU A 127 17.39 -8.39 8.31
CA GLU A 127 17.66 -6.97 8.57
C GLU A 127 16.44 -6.08 8.32
N GLN A 128 15.64 -6.40 7.30
CA GLN A 128 14.41 -5.67 6.98
C GLN A 128 13.32 -5.92 8.02
N GLU A 129 13.09 -7.18 8.39
CA GLU A 129 12.20 -7.60 9.48
C GLU A 129 12.57 -6.86 10.77
N ALA A 130 13.81 -7.01 11.23
CA ALA A 130 14.28 -6.37 12.46
C ALA A 130 14.12 -4.84 12.42
N TYR A 131 14.39 -4.21 11.27
CA TYR A 131 14.23 -2.76 11.14
C TYR A 131 12.75 -2.33 11.27
N ILE A 132 11.84 -3.02 10.58
CA ILE A 132 10.41 -2.69 10.57
C ILE A 132 9.80 -2.92 11.95
N GLU A 133 10.05 -4.08 12.57
CA GLU A 133 9.52 -4.43 13.89
C GLU A 133 9.99 -3.45 14.97
N ASN A 134 11.28 -3.08 14.96
CA ASN A 134 11.83 -2.11 15.91
C ASN A 134 11.22 -0.71 15.74
N ARG A 135 10.94 -0.29 14.49
CA ARG A 135 10.36 1.04 14.23
C ARG A 135 8.88 1.13 14.54
N LEU A 136 8.17 0.01 14.46
CA LEU A 136 6.75 -0.08 14.79
C LEU A 136 6.50 -0.48 16.25
N ASP A 137 7.54 -0.89 16.99
CA ASP A 137 7.42 -1.45 18.35
C ASP A 137 6.41 -2.60 18.40
N SER A 138 6.47 -3.47 17.40
CA SER A 138 5.56 -4.60 17.24
C SER A 138 6.30 -5.78 16.63
N ALA A 139 6.24 -6.92 17.31
CA ALA A 139 6.64 -8.20 16.74
C ALA A 139 5.59 -8.67 15.72
N ASP A 140 5.99 -9.60 14.85
CA ASP A 140 5.12 -10.36 13.93
C ASP A 140 4.42 -9.51 12.86
N VAL A 141 4.90 -8.28 12.63
CA VAL A 141 4.42 -7.42 11.53
C VAL A 141 5.13 -7.70 10.21
N PHE A 142 6.23 -8.45 10.21
CA PHE A 142 6.92 -8.88 9.00
C PHE A 142 6.80 -10.40 8.86
N LEU A 143 6.26 -10.85 7.74
CA LEU A 143 5.97 -12.26 7.50
C LEU A 143 6.50 -12.71 6.13
N PRO A 144 7.02 -13.94 6.02
CA PRO A 144 7.25 -14.88 7.11
C PRO A 144 8.45 -14.48 7.98
N SER A 145 8.36 -14.71 9.29
CA SER A 145 9.43 -14.37 10.23
C SER A 145 10.71 -15.16 9.92
N ASN A 146 11.85 -14.51 10.12
CA ASN A 146 13.20 -14.98 9.76
C ASN A 146 13.36 -15.37 8.28
N GLY A 147 12.45 -14.95 7.39
CA GLY A 147 12.45 -15.36 5.99
C GLY A 147 12.27 -16.87 5.80
N CYS A 148 11.76 -17.58 6.80
CA CYS A 148 11.46 -19.01 6.65
C CYS A 148 10.41 -19.15 5.54
N PRO A 149 10.64 -19.97 4.49
CA PRO A 149 9.54 -20.36 3.63
C PRO A 149 8.49 -20.96 4.57
N GLY A 150 7.24 -20.50 4.48
CA GLY A 150 6.15 -21.10 5.23
C GLY A 150 6.10 -22.63 5.00
N PRO A 151 5.23 -23.35 5.73
CA PRO A 151 5.12 -24.80 5.59
C PRO A 151 4.98 -25.27 4.14
#